data_AF-U9TY28-F1
#
_entry.id   AF-U9TY28-F1
#
_cell.length_a   1.000
_cell.length_b   1.000
_cell.length_c   1.000
_cell.angle_alpha   90.00
_cell.angle_beta   90.00
_cell.angle_gamma   90.00
#
_symmetry.space_group_name_H-M   'P 1'
#
loop_
_entity.id
_entity.type
_entity.pdbx_description
1 polymer ?
#
loop_
_entity_poly.entity_id
_entity_poly.type
_entity_poly.pdbx_seq_one_letter_code
_entity_poly.pdbx_strand_id
1 'polypeptide(L)'
;MNTFKNTLEKNCDENYSPELLSKLAEKMPLTEDNILLNLLVEAVAVIPLNTIEFGRLSITGLRYLLSYTHEEEPLFATPEYEVFRYGAILAAKQVSNEAYNTLMEQLPNLEQIRQENPVQIKNKIIDDHQKVAKELEPLVKLIDFRRIKGQILVNIIEPLGITPIEIILNVYRYNTLSFNSDLNDTRGNYVYDESACGSKLIIEDNGKVVCAPNNLTDWQSVSVKVALGNKDVFEWDVIIEKCCTSAAVGVCASENFNYETWAGYQATGWVLSSQGSSVNSNVWLGNYCPSFGDGTKITVHLDMNKRTCAFTVNGTKYPEVLAWNNLPSKLYPVVSLKYPGRFRIQPHKK
;
A
#
# COMPACT_ATOMS: atom_id res chain seq x y z
N MET A 1 45.96 6.00 -3.77
CA MET A 1 44.57 5.85 -3.27
C MET A 1 44.48 4.93 -2.06
N ASN A 2 44.71 3.62 -2.20
CA ASN A 2 44.61 2.66 -1.08
C ASN A 2 45.53 2.98 0.11
N THR A 3 46.70 3.57 -0.13
CA THR A 3 47.64 3.93 0.95
C THR A 3 47.07 4.98 1.90
N PHE A 4 46.39 6.02 1.41
CA PHE A 4 45.83 7.09 2.25
C PHE A 4 44.64 6.59 3.09
N LYS A 5 43.71 5.88 2.44
CA LYS A 5 42.55 5.26 3.09
C LYS A 5 42.97 4.25 4.18
N ASN A 6 43.89 3.35 3.84
CA ASN A 6 44.44 2.39 4.81
C ASN A 6 45.23 3.07 5.93
N THR A 7 45.82 4.25 5.69
CA THR A 7 46.57 5.02 6.71
C THR A 7 45.62 5.75 7.65
N LEU A 8 44.49 6.28 7.17
CA LEU A 8 43.44 6.84 8.02
C LEU A 8 42.77 5.76 8.88
N GLU A 9 42.51 4.59 8.30
CA GLU A 9 41.87 3.46 9.01
C GLU A 9 42.82 2.73 9.99
N LYS A 10 44.13 2.61 9.69
CA LYS A 10 45.08 1.87 10.54
C LYS A 10 45.73 2.69 11.68
N ASN A 11 45.80 4.02 11.56
CA ASN A 11 46.61 4.82 12.48
C ASN A 11 45.81 5.59 13.54
N CYS A 12 44.48 5.45 13.57
CA CYS A 12 43.64 6.09 14.58
C CYS A 12 42.69 5.05 15.19
N ASP A 13 42.56 5.04 16.53
CA ASP A 13 41.53 4.26 17.23
C ASP A 13 40.10 4.75 16.87
N GLU A 14 39.99 5.98 16.34
CA GLU A 14 38.76 6.63 15.88
C GLU A 14 38.94 7.23 14.47
N ASN A 15 37.96 7.04 13.58
CA ASN A 15 38.02 7.60 12.23
C ASN A 15 37.63 9.09 12.22
N TYR A 16 38.61 10.00 12.03
CA TYR A 16 38.44 11.47 12.01
C TYR A 16 38.02 12.05 10.64
N SER A 17 37.69 11.22 9.66
CA SER A 17 37.28 11.69 8.32
C SER A 17 36.08 12.65 8.33
N PRO A 18 35.04 12.48 9.20
CA PRO A 18 33.93 13.43 9.26
C PRO A 18 34.34 14.86 9.65
N GLU A 19 35.24 15.00 10.63
CA GLU A 19 35.74 16.30 11.09
C GLU A 19 36.65 16.95 10.07
N LEU A 20 37.51 16.15 9.42
CA LEU A 20 38.40 16.63 8.37
C LEU A 20 37.59 17.13 7.16
N LEU A 21 36.57 16.36 6.75
CA LEU A 21 35.64 16.77 5.69
C LEU A 21 34.96 18.09 6.05
N SER A 22 34.47 18.23 7.28
CA SER A 22 33.84 19.47 7.76
C SER A 22 34.78 20.68 7.67
N LYS A 23 36.00 20.56 8.21
CA LYS A 23 36.97 21.66 8.25
C LYS A 23 37.44 22.10 6.87
N LEU A 24 37.54 21.17 5.92
CA LEU A 24 37.97 21.48 4.56
C LEU A 24 36.81 22.05 3.73
N ALA A 25 35.60 21.49 3.86
CA ALA A 25 34.41 21.97 3.18
C ALA A 25 34.03 23.41 3.57
N GLU A 26 34.35 23.84 4.79
CA GLU A 26 34.16 25.24 5.23
C GLU A 26 35.11 26.24 4.54
N LYS A 27 36.27 25.76 4.04
CA LYS A 27 37.31 26.61 3.45
C LYS A 27 37.30 26.61 1.92
N MET A 28 36.50 25.74 1.30
CA MET A 28 36.48 25.53 -0.14
C MET A 28 35.07 25.72 -0.71
N PRO A 29 34.92 26.33 -1.91
CA PRO A 29 33.65 26.37 -2.61
C PRO A 29 33.15 24.96 -2.96
N LEU A 30 31.83 24.75 -2.97
CA LEU A 30 31.22 23.48 -3.41
C LEU A 30 31.58 23.08 -4.85
N THR A 31 31.95 24.05 -5.69
CA THR A 31 32.20 23.87 -7.13
C THR A 31 33.66 23.53 -7.46
N GLU A 32 34.56 23.52 -6.47
CA GLU A 32 35.97 23.18 -6.68
C GLU A 32 36.18 21.68 -6.51
N ASP A 33 36.58 21.02 -7.60
CA ASP A 33 37.03 19.62 -7.58
C ASP A 33 38.37 19.53 -6.86
N ASN A 34 38.40 18.83 -5.72
CA ASN A 34 39.58 18.68 -4.91
C ASN A 34 39.80 17.21 -4.53
N ILE A 35 40.93 16.66 -4.98
CA ILE A 35 41.30 15.25 -4.77
C ILE A 35 41.24 14.86 -3.29
N LEU A 36 41.67 15.73 -2.37
CA LEU A 36 41.64 15.44 -0.94
C LEU A 36 40.20 15.43 -0.39
N LEU A 37 39.35 16.36 -0.84
CA LEU A 37 37.93 16.36 -0.46
C LEU A 37 37.20 15.14 -0.99
N ASN A 38 37.43 14.74 -2.24
CA ASN A 38 36.81 13.54 -2.83
C ASN A 38 37.21 12.28 -2.06
N LEU A 39 38.48 12.16 -1.66
CA LEU A 39 38.95 11.04 -0.84
C LEU A 39 38.27 11.01 0.55
N LEU A 40 38.03 12.17 1.15
CA LEU A 40 37.31 12.26 2.43
C LEU A 40 35.82 11.94 2.26
N VAL A 41 35.21 12.38 1.17
CA VAL A 41 33.84 12.02 0.80
C VAL A 41 33.70 10.51 0.66
N GLU A 42 34.56 9.85 -0.10
CA GLU A 42 34.56 8.39 -0.25
C GLU A 42 34.72 7.66 1.10
N ALA A 43 35.58 8.20 1.98
CA ALA A 43 35.81 7.63 3.30
C ALA A 43 34.60 7.81 4.23
N VAL A 44 33.89 8.93 4.16
CA VAL A 44 32.72 9.22 4.99
C VAL A 44 31.45 8.56 4.43
N ALA A 45 31.29 8.43 3.11
CA ALA A 45 30.11 7.88 2.46
C ALA A 45 29.79 6.43 2.86
N VAL A 46 30.82 5.65 3.21
CA VAL A 46 30.70 4.26 3.67
C VAL A 46 30.40 4.13 5.17
N ILE A 47 30.44 5.23 5.92
CA ILE A 47 30.11 5.27 7.35
C ILE A 47 28.61 5.60 7.49
N PRO A 48 27.79 4.74 8.12
CA PRO A 48 26.40 5.07 8.39
C PRO A 48 26.29 6.34 9.25
N LEU A 49 25.58 7.38 8.78
CA LEU A 49 25.53 8.67 9.48
C LEU A 49 24.99 8.57 10.91
N ASN A 50 24.13 7.59 11.19
CA ASN A 50 23.61 7.32 12.53
C ASN A 50 24.68 6.87 13.55
N THR A 51 25.86 6.46 13.08
CA THR A 51 27.02 6.13 13.94
C THR A 51 27.95 7.32 14.18
N ILE A 52 27.78 8.40 13.42
CA ILE A 52 28.56 9.62 13.58
C ILE A 52 27.89 10.48 14.65
N GLU A 53 28.65 10.86 15.69
CA GLU A 53 28.14 11.74 16.73
C GLU A 53 27.82 13.14 16.15
N PHE A 54 26.68 13.69 16.57
CA PHE A 54 26.20 15.00 16.14
C PHE A 54 27.20 16.12 16.47
N GLY A 55 27.80 16.69 15.43
CA GLY A 55 28.81 17.75 15.54
C GLY A 55 30.19 17.34 15.01
N ARG A 56 30.44 16.04 14.82
CA ARG A 56 31.66 15.57 14.12
C ARG A 56 31.61 15.88 12.63
N LEU A 57 30.42 15.71 12.02
CA LEU A 57 30.13 16.19 10.66
C LEU A 57 29.25 17.45 10.74
N SER A 58 29.75 18.57 10.25
CA SER A 58 29.05 19.85 10.13
C SER A 58 27.98 19.83 9.04
N ILE A 59 27.06 20.82 9.04
CA ILE A 59 26.08 21.00 7.95
C ILE A 59 26.79 21.23 6.61
N THR A 60 27.86 22.03 6.58
CA THR A 60 28.63 22.27 5.35
C THR A 60 29.30 21.00 4.85
N GLY A 61 29.90 20.21 5.74
CA GLY A 61 30.50 18.92 5.41
C GLY A 61 29.47 17.91 4.91
N LEU A 62 28.30 17.82 5.55
CA LEU A 62 27.19 16.98 5.10
C LEU A 62 26.67 17.42 3.73
N ARG A 63 26.53 18.73 3.49
CA ARG A 63 26.12 19.25 2.19
C ARG A 63 27.09 18.84 1.09
N TYR A 64 28.40 18.94 1.37
CA TYR A 64 29.45 18.53 0.42
C TYR A 64 29.42 17.02 0.16
N LEU A 65 29.25 16.21 1.21
CA LEU A 65 29.08 14.75 1.11
C LEU A 65 27.91 14.42 0.17
N LEU A 66 26.73 15.01 0.44
CA LEU A 66 25.51 14.72 -0.31
C LEU A 66 25.58 15.21 -1.76
N SER A 67 26.17 16.38 -2.04
CA SER A 67 26.30 16.86 -3.42
C SER A 67 27.12 15.93 -4.29
N TYR A 68 28.18 15.32 -3.73
CA TYR A 68 29.04 14.40 -4.47
C TYR A 68 28.38 13.02 -4.67
N THR A 69 27.67 12.52 -3.65
CA THR A 69 26.99 11.21 -3.72
C THR A 69 25.66 11.24 -4.48
N HIS A 70 25.16 12.43 -4.83
CA HIS A 70 23.91 12.58 -5.58
C HIS A 70 24.09 12.40 -7.09
N GLU A 71 25.25 12.79 -7.64
CA GLU A 71 25.52 12.82 -9.09
C GLU A 71 26.29 11.60 -9.60
N GLU A 72 27.09 10.95 -8.74
CA GLU A 72 27.91 9.79 -9.10
C GLU A 72 27.44 8.52 -8.35
N GLU A 73 27.31 7.37 -9.03
CA GLU A 73 27.35 6.07 -8.33
C GLU A 73 28.80 5.89 -7.84
N PRO A 74 29.11 5.68 -6.53
CA PRO A 74 28.67 4.48 -5.80
C PRO A 74 28.66 4.59 -4.24
N LEU A 75 28.26 3.51 -3.53
CA LEU A 75 28.53 3.25 -2.09
C LEU A 75 28.17 4.37 -1.09
N PHE A 76 26.91 4.80 -1.05
CA PHE A 76 26.40 5.56 0.10
C PHE A 76 25.69 4.62 1.08
N ALA A 77 26.25 4.44 2.28
CA ALA A 77 25.78 3.46 3.26
C ALA A 77 24.49 3.85 3.98
N THR A 78 24.09 5.12 3.88
CA THR A 78 23.02 5.70 4.70
C THR A 78 21.71 5.82 3.90
N PRO A 79 20.59 5.25 4.37
CA PRO A 79 19.29 5.46 3.75
C PRO A 79 18.82 6.93 3.84
N GLU A 80 18.05 7.41 2.86
CA GLU A 80 17.58 8.82 2.78
C GLU A 80 16.88 9.33 4.04
N TYR A 81 16.16 8.46 4.77
CA TYR A 81 15.56 8.85 6.05
C TYR A 81 16.60 9.18 7.12
N GLU A 82 17.67 8.39 7.22
CA GLU A 82 18.75 8.64 8.17
C GLU A 82 19.57 9.87 7.79
N VAL A 83 19.66 10.18 6.49
CA VAL A 83 20.21 11.46 6.01
C VAL A 83 19.34 12.63 6.49
N PHE A 84 18.03 12.56 6.26
CA PHE A 84 17.08 13.57 6.73
C PHE A 84 17.15 13.74 8.25
N ARG A 85 17.10 12.64 9.00
CA ARG A 85 17.21 12.62 10.45
C ARG A 85 18.49 13.31 10.91
N TYR A 86 19.63 12.91 10.36
CA TYR A 86 20.92 13.46 10.76
C TYR A 86 21.01 14.97 10.46
N GLY A 87 20.60 15.38 9.26
CA GLY A 87 20.56 16.79 8.86
C GLY A 87 19.61 17.64 9.70
N ALA A 88 18.41 17.14 9.99
CA ALA A 88 17.42 17.85 10.80
C ALA A 88 17.90 18.09 12.23
N ILE A 89 18.51 17.08 12.86
CA ILE A 89 19.06 17.19 14.21
C ILE A 89 20.24 18.16 14.24
N LEU A 90 21.11 18.15 13.22
CA LEU A 90 22.18 19.14 13.09
C LEU A 90 21.65 20.57 12.95
N ALA A 91 20.66 20.78 12.08
CA ALA A 91 20.01 22.08 11.89
C ALA A 91 19.40 22.58 13.21
N ALA A 92 18.69 21.72 13.94
CA ALA A 92 18.13 22.08 15.23
C ALA A 92 19.20 22.41 16.28
N LYS A 93 20.34 21.70 16.29
CA LYS A 93 21.48 22.01 17.16
C LYS A 93 22.05 23.41 16.92
N GLN A 94 22.01 23.91 15.69
CA GLN A 94 22.43 25.28 15.37
C GLN A 94 21.42 26.34 15.84
N VAL A 95 20.15 25.97 15.95
CA VAL A 95 19.07 26.88 16.37
C VAL A 95 19.00 26.97 17.89
N SER A 96 18.84 25.86 18.61
CA SER A 96 18.80 25.82 20.07
C SER A 96 18.94 24.41 20.65
N ASN A 97 19.36 24.31 21.91
CA ASN A 97 19.39 23.03 22.63
C ASN A 97 17.99 22.42 22.79
N GLU A 98 16.95 23.25 22.91
CA GLU A 98 15.57 22.79 23.02
C GLU A 98 15.07 22.17 21.70
N ALA A 99 15.37 22.82 20.56
CA ALA A 99 15.06 22.27 19.25
C ALA A 99 15.81 20.94 19.03
N TYR A 100 17.09 20.89 19.40
CA TYR A 100 17.91 19.67 19.33
C TYR A 100 17.30 18.52 20.12
N ASN A 101 16.97 18.73 21.40
CA ASN A 101 16.36 17.71 22.25
C ASN A 101 14.99 17.25 21.70
N THR A 102 14.17 18.20 21.24
CA THR A 102 12.84 17.90 20.70
C THR A 102 12.93 17.04 19.43
N LEU A 103 13.83 17.35 18.50
CA LEU A 103 14.02 16.53 17.30
C LEU A 103 14.69 15.19 17.57
N MET A 104 15.60 15.10 18.54
CA MET A 104 16.16 13.82 18.98
C MET A 104 15.08 12.85 19.49
N GLU A 105 14.05 13.37 20.17
CA GLU A 105 12.90 12.58 20.63
C GLU A 105 11.92 12.21 19.50
N GLN A 106 11.70 13.12 18.54
CA GLN A 106 10.70 12.94 17.49
C GLN A 106 11.21 12.23 16.23
N LEU A 107 12.53 12.17 16.04
CA LEU A 107 13.18 11.47 14.94
C LEU A 107 13.90 10.23 15.48
N PRO A 108 13.19 9.09 15.65
CA PRO A 108 13.83 7.82 15.97
C PRO A 108 14.72 7.33 14.83
N ASN A 109 15.71 6.49 15.12
CA ASN A 109 16.48 5.83 14.06
C ASN A 109 15.66 4.68 13.42
N LEU A 110 16.12 4.15 12.29
CA LEU A 110 15.42 3.09 11.56
C LEU A 110 15.27 1.79 12.37
N GLU A 111 16.21 1.48 13.27
CA GLU A 111 16.09 0.29 14.13
C GLU A 111 14.97 0.46 15.16
N GLN A 112 14.83 1.64 15.75
CA GLN A 112 13.71 1.99 16.64
C GLN A 112 12.37 1.92 15.90
N ILE A 113 12.29 2.45 14.67
CA ILE A 113 11.07 2.38 13.85
C ILE A 113 10.67 0.95 13.49
N ARG A 114 11.65 0.03 13.34
CA ARG A 114 11.38 -1.38 13.06
C ARG A 114 10.80 -2.10 14.28
N GLN A 115 11.18 -1.70 15.48
CA GLN A 115 10.78 -2.33 16.74
C GLN A 115 9.49 -1.75 17.30
N GLU A 116 9.30 -0.43 17.15
CA GLU A 116 8.14 0.31 17.64
C GLU A 116 7.31 0.76 16.45
N ASN A 117 6.10 0.22 16.29
CA ASN A 117 5.18 0.66 15.24
C ASN A 117 5.08 2.22 15.25
N PRO A 118 5.23 2.91 14.11
CA PRO A 118 5.40 4.38 14.02
C PRO A 118 4.12 5.19 14.36
N VAL A 119 3.16 4.60 15.07
CA VAL A 119 1.83 5.15 15.35
C VAL A 119 1.80 6.00 16.64
N GLN A 120 2.88 6.00 17.44
CA GLN A 120 2.87 6.60 18.79
C GLN A 120 3.86 7.75 19.04
N ILE A 121 4.49 8.33 18.00
CA ILE A 121 5.35 9.51 18.21
C ILE A 121 4.45 10.70 18.54
N LYS A 122 4.46 11.15 19.80
CA LYS A 122 3.75 12.36 20.22
C LYS A 122 4.47 13.56 19.64
N ASN A 123 3.86 14.21 18.66
CA ASN A 123 4.36 15.46 18.11
C ASN A 123 4.28 16.56 19.17
N LYS A 124 5.43 16.91 19.74
CA LYS A 124 5.62 18.11 20.56
C LYS A 124 5.87 19.28 19.60
N ILE A 125 5.28 20.43 19.90
CA ILE A 125 5.48 21.63 19.07
C ILE A 125 6.95 22.04 19.13
N ILE A 126 7.54 22.32 17.96
CA ILE A 126 8.87 22.92 17.84
C ILE A 126 8.65 24.42 17.63
N ASP A 127 8.81 25.21 18.70
CA ASP A 127 8.54 26.64 18.66
C ASP A 127 9.38 27.38 17.60
N ASP A 128 10.61 26.92 17.36
CA ASP A 128 11.54 27.45 16.36
C ASP A 128 11.56 26.67 15.03
N HIS A 129 10.52 25.90 14.68
CA HIS A 129 10.51 25.05 13.46
C HIS A 129 10.87 25.80 12.18
N GLN A 130 10.47 27.07 12.05
CA GLN A 130 10.81 27.90 10.88
C GLN A 130 12.32 28.18 10.76
N LYS A 131 13.00 28.39 11.90
CA LYS A 131 14.47 28.57 11.91
C LYS A 131 15.16 27.25 11.57
N VAL A 132 14.67 26.13 12.10
CA VAL A 132 15.19 24.80 11.77
C VAL A 132 15.02 24.50 10.29
N ALA A 133 13.84 24.78 9.72
CA ALA A 133 13.56 24.62 8.30
C ALA A 133 14.53 25.42 7.42
N LYS A 134 14.85 26.67 7.82
CA LYS A 134 15.78 27.53 7.11
C LYS A 134 17.21 26.98 7.12
N GLU A 135 17.69 26.49 8.27
CA GLU A 135 19.02 25.85 8.36
C GLU A 135 19.09 24.52 7.61
N LEU A 136 17.96 23.80 7.53
CA LEU A 136 17.85 22.50 6.87
C LEU A 136 17.66 22.61 5.34
N GLU A 137 17.16 23.74 4.84
CA GLU A 137 16.83 23.96 3.42
C GLU A 137 17.95 23.55 2.42
N PRO A 138 19.24 23.87 2.66
CA PRO A 138 20.31 23.51 1.73
C PRO A 138 20.53 22.00 1.59
N LEU A 139 20.17 21.21 2.61
CA LEU A 139 20.35 19.76 2.65
C LEU A 139 19.15 19.05 2.02
N VAL A 140 17.95 19.55 2.29
CA VAL A 140 16.69 18.92 1.86
C VAL A 140 16.59 18.80 0.33
N LYS A 141 17.19 19.73 -0.42
CA LYS A 141 17.26 19.67 -1.89
C LYS A 141 18.14 18.53 -2.42
N LEU A 142 19.00 17.96 -1.58
CA LEU A 142 19.93 16.87 -1.91
C LEU A 142 19.44 15.50 -1.45
N ILE A 143 18.31 15.43 -0.72
CA ILE A 143 17.72 14.20 -0.21
C ILE A 143 16.66 13.71 -1.18
N ASP A 144 16.72 12.44 -1.58
CA ASP A 144 15.67 11.85 -2.41
C ASP A 144 14.52 11.29 -1.55
N PHE A 145 13.58 12.16 -1.20
CA PHE A 145 12.40 11.78 -0.41
C PHE A 145 11.55 10.68 -1.06
N ARG A 146 11.67 10.42 -2.37
CA ARG A 146 10.96 9.32 -3.04
C ARG A 146 11.45 7.95 -2.58
N ARG A 147 12.66 7.85 -2.03
CA ARG A 147 13.23 6.60 -1.49
C ARG A 147 12.90 6.39 -0.01
N ILE A 148 12.24 7.35 0.64
CA ILE A 148 11.75 7.23 2.01
C ILE A 148 10.40 6.51 2.01
N LYS A 149 10.22 5.54 2.92
CA LYS A 149 8.94 4.82 3.05
C LYS A 149 7.79 5.79 3.33
N GLY A 150 6.67 5.64 2.61
CA GLY A 150 5.50 6.52 2.75
C GLY A 150 4.97 6.66 4.18
N GLN A 151 5.00 5.59 4.97
CA GLN A 151 4.57 5.64 6.38
C GLN A 151 5.46 6.56 7.24
N ILE A 152 6.79 6.56 6.98
CA ILE A 152 7.73 7.44 7.68
C ILE A 152 7.49 8.88 7.24
N LEU A 153 7.24 9.11 5.95
CA LEU A 153 6.95 10.42 5.41
C LEU A 153 5.71 11.04 6.07
N VAL A 154 4.60 10.31 6.12
CA VAL A 154 3.30 10.77 6.65
C VAL A 154 3.30 10.90 8.18
N ASN A 155 3.86 9.92 8.90
CA ASN A 155 3.74 9.92 10.36
C ASN A 155 4.84 10.70 11.07
N ILE A 156 6.01 10.87 10.43
CA ILE A 156 7.21 11.39 11.09
C ILE A 156 7.68 12.67 10.43
N ILE A 157 7.88 12.70 9.11
CA ILE A 157 8.52 13.85 8.45
C ILE A 157 7.54 15.01 8.25
N GLU A 158 6.39 14.77 7.62
CA GLU A 158 5.38 15.79 7.32
C GLU A 158 4.91 16.54 8.58
N PRO A 159 4.60 15.87 9.72
CA PRO A 159 4.09 16.57 10.90
C PRO A 159 5.09 17.50 11.59
N LEU A 160 6.40 17.38 11.31
CA LEU A 160 7.42 18.26 11.90
C LEU A 160 7.35 19.69 11.35
N GLY A 161 6.80 19.87 10.15
CA GLY A 161 6.72 21.19 9.51
C GLY A 161 8.08 21.83 9.19
N ILE A 162 9.18 21.04 9.18
CA ILE A 162 10.53 21.53 8.87
C ILE A 162 10.96 21.26 7.42
N THR A 163 10.18 20.47 6.67
CA THR A 163 10.40 20.18 5.25
C THR A 163 9.50 21.05 4.39
N PRO A 164 10.00 21.69 3.31
CA PRO A 164 9.19 22.45 2.38
C PRO A 164 8.02 21.61 1.83
N ILE A 165 6.84 22.22 1.84
CA ILE A 165 5.60 21.53 1.46
C ILE A 165 5.63 21.09 -0.01
N GLU A 166 6.32 21.81 -0.89
CA GLU A 166 6.42 21.41 -2.31
C GLU A 166 7.10 20.05 -2.47
N ILE A 167 8.09 19.73 -1.63
CA ILE A 167 8.82 18.46 -1.68
C ILE A 167 7.91 17.31 -1.25
N ILE A 168 7.19 17.47 -0.14
CA ILE A 168 6.22 16.48 0.36
C ILE A 168 5.14 16.21 -0.70
N LEU A 169 4.54 17.28 -1.26
CA LEU A 169 3.51 17.17 -2.29
C LEU A 169 4.03 16.49 -3.56
N ASN A 170 5.27 16.77 -3.97
CA ASN A 170 5.85 16.13 -5.14
C ASN A 170 6.06 14.63 -4.94
N VAL A 171 6.44 14.18 -3.73
CA VAL A 171 6.54 12.76 -3.41
C VAL A 171 5.16 12.09 -3.41
N TYR A 172 4.14 12.75 -2.85
CA TYR A 172 2.77 12.22 -2.90
C TYR A 172 2.26 12.11 -4.33
N ARG A 173 2.48 13.12 -5.18
CA ARG A 173 2.14 13.07 -6.61
C ARG A 173 2.88 11.95 -7.32
N TYR A 174 4.18 11.79 -7.07
CA TYR A 174 4.99 10.73 -7.66
C TYR A 174 4.45 9.34 -7.28
N ASN A 175 4.22 9.10 -5.99
CA ASN A 175 3.66 7.83 -5.51
C ASN A 175 2.25 7.59 -6.07
N THR A 176 1.40 8.62 -6.08
CA THR A 176 0.05 8.53 -6.65
C THR A 176 0.10 8.13 -8.13
N LEU A 177 0.98 8.75 -8.93
CA LEU A 177 1.13 8.43 -10.35
C LEU A 177 1.76 7.05 -10.60
N SER A 178 2.67 6.59 -9.73
CA SER A 178 3.33 5.29 -9.89
C SER A 178 2.48 4.10 -9.42
N PHE A 179 1.54 4.30 -8.49
CA PHE A 179 0.63 3.26 -8.01
C PHE A 179 -0.74 3.25 -8.71
N ASN A 180 -1.21 4.36 -9.29
CA ASN A 180 -2.59 4.49 -9.77
C ASN A 180 -2.81 4.18 -11.26
N SER A 181 -1.93 3.41 -11.92
CA SER A 181 -2.23 2.97 -13.30
C SER A 181 -3.44 2.01 -13.38
N ASP A 182 -3.86 1.43 -12.25
CA ASP A 182 -4.80 0.31 -12.20
C ASP A 182 -6.06 0.58 -11.33
N LEU A 183 -6.25 1.81 -10.82
CA LEU A 183 -7.43 2.14 -10.02
C LEU A 183 -8.64 2.46 -10.91
N ASN A 184 -9.73 1.69 -10.74
CA ASN A 184 -11.01 2.03 -11.35
C ASN A 184 -11.59 3.28 -10.65
N ASP A 185 -11.76 4.38 -11.40
CA ASP A 185 -12.34 5.67 -10.96
C ASP A 185 -13.81 5.63 -10.51
N THR A 186 -14.40 4.43 -10.38
CA THR A 186 -15.79 4.28 -9.97
C THR A 186 -15.86 3.76 -8.54
N ARG A 187 -16.54 4.49 -7.65
CA ARG A 187 -16.99 3.98 -6.34
C ARG A 187 -17.92 2.79 -6.58
N GLY A 188 -17.33 1.59 -6.72
CA GLY A 188 -17.97 0.29 -6.88
C GLY A 188 -19.45 0.32 -7.19
N ASN A 189 -19.83 0.69 -8.42
CA ASN A 189 -21.21 0.50 -8.85
C ASN A 189 -21.32 -0.95 -9.33
N TYR A 190 -21.50 -1.88 -8.39
CA TYR A 190 -21.80 -3.27 -8.72
C TYR A 190 -23.12 -3.28 -9.51
N VAL A 191 -23.02 -3.41 -10.83
CA VAL A 191 -24.13 -3.54 -11.77
C VAL A 191 -23.94 -4.80 -12.60
N TYR A 192 -25.02 -5.56 -12.77
CA TYR A 192 -25.06 -6.71 -13.65
C TYR A 192 -24.74 -6.29 -15.09
N ASP A 193 -23.96 -7.12 -15.78
CA ASP A 193 -23.51 -6.87 -17.14
C ASP A 193 -24.44 -7.59 -18.13
N GLU A 194 -25.16 -6.81 -18.93
CA GLU A 194 -26.06 -7.32 -19.97
C GLU A 194 -25.33 -8.21 -21.00
N SER A 195 -24.03 -7.98 -21.24
CA SER A 195 -23.22 -8.79 -22.15
C SER A 195 -22.74 -10.11 -21.54
N ALA A 196 -22.80 -10.22 -20.21
CA ALA A 196 -22.36 -11.37 -19.44
C ALA A 196 -23.54 -11.94 -18.62
N CYS A 197 -24.65 -12.14 -19.32
CA CYS A 197 -25.96 -12.51 -18.78
C CYS A 197 -26.56 -13.64 -19.60
N GLY A 198 -27.25 -14.57 -18.95
CA GLY A 198 -28.04 -15.59 -19.62
C GLY A 198 -29.17 -14.96 -20.43
N SER A 199 -29.43 -15.51 -21.61
CA SER A 199 -30.27 -14.91 -22.66
C SER A 199 -31.71 -14.57 -22.28
N LYS A 200 -32.25 -15.11 -21.18
CA LYS A 200 -33.64 -14.89 -20.75
C LYS A 200 -33.74 -14.09 -19.46
N LEU A 201 -32.64 -13.85 -18.75
CA LEU A 201 -32.65 -13.04 -17.53
C LEU A 201 -32.92 -11.57 -17.88
N ILE A 202 -33.68 -10.90 -17.02
CA ILE A 202 -34.04 -9.50 -17.20
C ILE A 202 -33.28 -8.70 -16.15
N ILE A 203 -32.54 -7.69 -16.60
CA ILE A 203 -31.81 -6.76 -15.73
C ILE A 203 -32.63 -5.47 -15.63
N GLU A 204 -32.88 -5.01 -14.41
CA GLU A 204 -33.71 -3.84 -14.11
C GLU A 204 -33.03 -2.95 -13.06
N ASP A 205 -33.70 -1.83 -12.72
CA ASP A 205 -33.27 -0.90 -11.68
C ASP A 205 -31.82 -0.41 -11.88
N ASN A 206 -31.55 0.07 -13.10
CA ASN A 206 -30.24 0.56 -13.53
C ASN A 206 -29.11 -0.46 -13.34
N GLY A 207 -29.37 -1.74 -13.63
CA GLY A 207 -28.37 -2.80 -13.55
C GLY A 207 -28.24 -3.44 -12.17
N LYS A 208 -29.02 -3.01 -11.16
CA LYS A 208 -28.87 -3.49 -9.78
C LYS A 208 -29.70 -4.71 -9.44
N VAL A 209 -30.72 -5.02 -10.25
CA VAL A 209 -31.61 -6.16 -10.03
C VAL A 209 -31.57 -7.06 -11.25
N VAL A 210 -31.50 -8.37 -11.01
CA VAL A 210 -31.75 -9.39 -12.02
C VAL A 210 -32.97 -10.22 -11.61
N CYS A 211 -33.88 -10.48 -12.55
CA CYS A 211 -35.05 -11.31 -12.33
C CYS A 211 -35.20 -12.37 -13.42
N ALA A 212 -35.74 -13.52 -13.03
CA ALA A 212 -36.06 -14.62 -13.93
C ALA A 212 -37.53 -14.54 -14.36
N PRO A 213 -37.85 -14.50 -15.67
CA PRO A 213 -39.22 -14.48 -16.15
C PRO A 213 -39.92 -15.83 -15.90
N ASN A 214 -41.26 -15.83 -15.91
CA ASN A 214 -42.09 -17.00 -15.57
C ASN A 214 -41.81 -18.26 -16.41
N ASN A 215 -41.28 -18.11 -17.62
CA ASN A 215 -40.96 -19.20 -18.54
C ASN A 215 -39.51 -19.72 -18.41
N LEU A 216 -38.70 -19.19 -17.49
CA LEU A 216 -37.33 -19.64 -17.24
C LEU A 216 -37.32 -20.77 -16.20
N THR A 217 -37.40 -22.01 -16.67
CA THR A 217 -37.40 -23.23 -15.84
C THR A 217 -36.02 -23.72 -15.45
N ASP A 218 -35.02 -23.41 -16.28
CA ASP A 218 -33.61 -23.76 -16.06
C ASP A 218 -32.84 -22.58 -15.49
N TRP A 219 -31.74 -22.87 -14.77
CA TRP A 219 -30.91 -21.83 -14.20
C TRP A 219 -30.08 -21.15 -15.27
N GLN A 220 -30.08 -19.83 -15.23
CA GLN A 220 -29.12 -18.98 -15.93
C GLN A 220 -28.30 -18.20 -14.92
N SER A 221 -27.17 -17.69 -15.37
CA SER A 221 -26.26 -16.89 -14.56
C SER A 221 -26.08 -15.50 -15.15
N VAL A 222 -25.72 -14.56 -14.29
CA VAL A 222 -25.28 -13.22 -14.70
C VAL A 222 -24.10 -12.81 -13.83
N SER A 223 -23.10 -12.18 -14.44
CA SER A 223 -21.99 -11.59 -13.73
C SER A 223 -22.08 -10.07 -13.69
N VAL A 224 -21.31 -9.47 -12.80
CA VAL A 224 -21.18 -8.02 -12.68
C VAL A 224 -20.07 -7.54 -13.61
N LYS A 225 -20.22 -6.34 -14.17
CA LYS A 225 -19.26 -5.74 -15.12
C LYS A 225 -17.85 -5.54 -14.54
N VAL A 226 -17.75 -5.40 -13.22
CA VAL A 226 -16.50 -5.09 -12.53
C VAL A 226 -15.66 -6.36 -12.36
N ALA A 227 -14.48 -6.35 -12.97
CA ALA A 227 -13.46 -7.36 -12.72
C ALA A 227 -12.81 -7.13 -11.36
N LEU A 228 -12.77 -8.18 -10.54
CA LEU A 228 -12.04 -8.26 -9.28
C LEU A 228 -10.71 -8.97 -9.55
N GLY A 229 -9.63 -8.22 -9.52
CA GLY A 229 -8.27 -8.72 -9.74
C GLY A 229 -7.28 -8.03 -8.81
N ASN A 230 -6.00 -8.36 -8.94
CA ASN A 230 -4.89 -7.81 -8.15
C ASN A 230 -4.93 -8.23 -6.66
N LYS A 231 -3.96 -7.72 -5.88
CA LYS A 231 -3.79 -7.98 -4.43
C LYS A 231 -4.67 -7.04 -3.62
N ASP A 232 -5.93 -7.42 -3.40
CA ASP A 232 -6.88 -6.64 -2.58
C ASP A 232 -7.97 -7.53 -1.96
N VAL A 233 -8.80 -6.95 -1.08
CA VAL A 233 -9.96 -7.59 -0.44
C VAL A 233 -11.25 -6.89 -0.90
N PHE A 234 -12.17 -7.67 -1.46
CA PHE A 234 -13.42 -7.17 -2.03
C PHE A 234 -14.63 -7.68 -1.25
N GLU A 235 -15.60 -6.79 -1.04
CA GLU A 235 -16.86 -7.11 -0.37
C GLU A 235 -18.04 -6.49 -1.13
N TRP A 236 -19.11 -7.27 -1.31
CA TRP A 236 -20.39 -6.81 -1.85
C TRP A 236 -21.54 -7.60 -1.24
N ASP A 237 -22.73 -7.01 -1.26
CA ASP A 237 -23.95 -7.66 -0.79
C ASP A 237 -24.83 -8.06 -1.96
N VAL A 238 -25.46 -9.23 -1.84
CA VAL A 238 -26.57 -9.68 -2.67
C VAL A 238 -27.79 -9.91 -1.78
N ILE A 239 -28.92 -9.29 -2.13
CA ILE A 239 -30.21 -9.47 -1.46
C ILE A 239 -31.07 -10.37 -2.34
N ILE A 240 -31.52 -11.49 -1.77
CA ILE A 240 -32.48 -12.39 -2.40
C ILE A 240 -33.89 -11.83 -2.17
N GLU A 241 -34.36 -10.96 -3.06
CA GLU A 241 -35.70 -10.36 -2.96
C GLU A 241 -36.80 -11.41 -3.20
N LYS A 242 -36.54 -12.36 -4.11
CA LYS A 242 -37.31 -13.59 -4.29
C LYS A 242 -36.37 -14.76 -4.53
N CYS A 243 -36.53 -15.84 -3.78
CA CYS A 243 -35.71 -17.03 -3.88
C CYS A 243 -36.28 -18.03 -4.89
N CYS A 244 -35.39 -18.69 -5.62
CA CYS A 244 -35.71 -19.87 -6.43
C CYS A 244 -35.06 -21.10 -5.80
N THR A 245 -35.49 -22.30 -6.23
CA THR A 245 -34.79 -23.54 -5.86
C THR A 245 -33.33 -23.46 -6.30
N SER A 246 -32.39 -23.70 -5.38
CA SER A 246 -30.95 -23.66 -5.64
C SER A 246 -30.45 -22.31 -6.19
N ALA A 247 -31.00 -21.20 -5.72
CA ALA A 247 -30.39 -19.87 -5.90
C ALA A 247 -28.90 -19.90 -5.52
N ALA A 248 -28.04 -19.19 -6.26
CA ALA A 248 -26.61 -19.18 -6.02
C ALA A 248 -25.99 -17.78 -6.08
N VAL A 249 -25.01 -17.53 -5.21
CA VAL A 249 -24.27 -16.26 -5.11
C VAL A 249 -22.78 -16.57 -4.91
N GLY A 250 -21.90 -15.91 -5.66
CA GLY A 250 -20.45 -16.08 -5.46
C GLY A 250 -19.63 -15.38 -6.53
N VAL A 251 -18.60 -16.08 -7.04
CA VAL A 251 -17.68 -15.56 -8.06
C VAL A 251 -17.52 -16.51 -9.25
N CYS A 252 -17.20 -15.97 -10.42
CA CYS A 252 -16.83 -16.74 -11.60
C CYS A 252 -15.60 -16.18 -12.32
N ALA A 253 -14.93 -17.02 -13.08
CA ALA A 253 -14.02 -16.58 -14.13
C ALA A 253 -14.83 -16.10 -15.35
N SER A 254 -14.27 -15.22 -16.18
CA SER A 254 -14.91 -14.83 -17.46
C SER A 254 -14.59 -15.81 -18.59
N GLU A 255 -13.37 -16.36 -18.61
CA GLU A 255 -12.94 -17.31 -19.62
C GLU A 255 -13.65 -18.66 -19.44
N ASN A 256 -14.24 -19.19 -20.52
CA ASN A 256 -14.94 -20.47 -20.54
C ASN A 256 -16.11 -20.58 -19.53
N PHE A 257 -16.73 -19.46 -19.16
CA PHE A 257 -17.94 -19.47 -18.34
C PHE A 257 -19.19 -19.37 -19.21
N ASN A 258 -20.14 -20.28 -19.00
CA ASN A 258 -21.41 -20.33 -19.71
C ASN A 258 -22.53 -19.73 -18.84
N TYR A 259 -23.11 -18.62 -19.30
CA TYR A 259 -24.21 -17.93 -18.62
C TYR A 259 -25.57 -18.61 -18.79
N GLU A 260 -25.68 -19.60 -19.68
CA GLU A 260 -26.90 -20.39 -19.92
C GLU A 260 -27.09 -21.55 -18.92
N THR A 261 -26.23 -21.66 -17.91
CA THR A 261 -26.32 -22.72 -16.89
C THR A 261 -26.00 -22.18 -15.50
N TRP A 262 -26.20 -23.02 -14.49
CA TRP A 262 -25.94 -22.72 -13.10
C TRP A 262 -24.43 -22.64 -12.83
N ALA A 263 -23.98 -21.58 -12.15
CA ALA A 263 -22.55 -21.29 -11.96
C ALA A 263 -21.80 -22.44 -11.25
N GLY A 264 -22.40 -23.04 -10.22
CA GLY A 264 -21.74 -24.08 -9.43
C GLY A 264 -21.56 -25.42 -10.17
N TYR A 265 -22.21 -25.64 -11.32
CA TYR A 265 -21.95 -26.82 -12.16
C TYR A 265 -20.65 -26.71 -12.94
N GLN A 266 -20.10 -25.50 -13.06
CA GLN A 266 -18.95 -25.21 -13.90
C GLN A 266 -17.69 -25.14 -13.03
N ALA A 267 -16.55 -25.58 -13.58
CA ALA A 267 -15.26 -25.44 -12.89
C ALA A 267 -14.87 -23.97 -12.69
N THR A 268 -15.43 -23.08 -13.52
CA THR A 268 -15.19 -21.63 -13.54
C THR A 268 -16.15 -20.85 -12.62
N GLY A 269 -17.00 -21.51 -11.83
CA GLY A 269 -17.93 -20.87 -10.88
C GLY A 269 -17.79 -21.40 -9.45
N TRP A 270 -17.66 -20.50 -8.48
CA TRP A 270 -17.55 -20.80 -7.05
C TRP A 270 -18.65 -20.07 -6.30
N VAL A 271 -19.67 -20.79 -5.84
CA VAL A 271 -20.90 -20.19 -5.34
C VAL A 271 -21.39 -20.81 -4.04
N LEU A 272 -22.07 -20.01 -3.23
CA LEU A 272 -22.92 -20.45 -2.14
C LEU A 272 -24.33 -20.67 -2.67
N SER A 273 -24.86 -21.88 -2.47
CA SER A 273 -26.24 -22.24 -2.79
C SER A 273 -27.18 -21.91 -1.63
N SER A 274 -28.42 -21.53 -1.93
CA SER A 274 -29.55 -21.38 -0.98
C SER A 274 -29.85 -22.63 -0.15
N GLN A 275 -29.33 -23.78 -0.53
CA GLN A 275 -29.37 -25.00 0.27
C GLN A 275 -28.34 -25.02 1.41
N GLY A 276 -27.48 -23.99 1.52
CA GLY A 276 -26.47 -23.91 2.56
C GLY A 276 -25.14 -24.60 2.22
N SER A 277 -24.90 -24.87 0.94
CA SER A 277 -23.71 -25.58 0.44
C SER A 277 -22.83 -24.67 -0.39
N SER A 278 -21.51 -24.74 -0.21
CA SER A 278 -20.55 -24.17 -1.15
C SER A 278 -20.33 -25.13 -2.31
N VAL A 279 -20.36 -24.64 -3.55
CA VAL A 279 -20.35 -25.48 -4.75
C VAL A 279 -19.39 -24.94 -5.80
N ASN A 280 -18.59 -25.84 -6.37
CA ASN A 280 -17.72 -25.58 -7.53
C ASN A 280 -17.58 -26.87 -8.35
N SER A 281 -17.61 -26.80 -9.68
CA SER A 281 -17.47 -27.96 -10.57
C SER A 281 -18.41 -29.12 -10.24
N ASN A 282 -19.66 -28.81 -9.87
CA ASN A 282 -20.69 -29.76 -9.42
C ASN A 282 -20.34 -30.55 -8.15
N VAL A 283 -19.30 -30.15 -7.41
CA VAL A 283 -18.94 -30.71 -6.10
C VAL A 283 -19.64 -29.90 -5.01
N TRP A 284 -20.56 -30.55 -4.30
CA TRP A 284 -21.36 -29.94 -3.25
C TRP A 284 -20.71 -30.15 -1.87
N LEU A 285 -20.21 -29.07 -1.30
CA LEU A 285 -19.69 -29.05 0.07
C LEU A 285 -20.81 -28.63 1.00
N GLY A 286 -21.53 -29.63 1.51
CA GLY A 286 -22.69 -29.43 2.38
C GLY A 286 -22.33 -28.87 3.76
N ASN A 287 -23.36 -28.42 4.49
CA ASN A 287 -23.28 -27.90 5.86
C ASN A 287 -22.37 -26.67 6.03
N TYR A 288 -22.22 -25.85 4.99
CA TYR A 288 -21.46 -24.61 5.10
C TYR A 288 -22.25 -23.57 5.93
N CYS A 289 -23.54 -23.42 5.64
CA CYS A 289 -24.46 -22.62 6.44
C CYS A 289 -25.88 -23.23 6.41
N PRO A 290 -26.84 -22.77 7.24
CA PRO A 290 -28.23 -23.14 7.10
C PRO A 290 -28.81 -22.67 5.75
N SER A 291 -29.81 -23.39 5.25
CA SER A 291 -30.55 -22.98 4.05
C SER A 291 -31.21 -21.61 4.23
N PHE A 292 -31.34 -20.86 3.15
CA PHE A 292 -31.86 -19.50 3.17
C PHE A 292 -32.79 -19.21 1.98
N GLY A 293 -33.55 -18.11 2.08
CA GLY A 293 -34.63 -17.79 1.14
C GLY A 293 -34.88 -16.29 0.98
N ASP A 294 -36.14 -15.92 0.72
CA ASP A 294 -36.58 -14.53 0.54
C ASP A 294 -36.10 -13.60 1.67
N GLY A 295 -35.66 -12.40 1.32
CA GLY A 295 -35.17 -11.38 2.23
C GLY A 295 -33.74 -11.60 2.73
N THR A 296 -33.09 -12.71 2.36
CA THR A 296 -31.73 -13.00 2.82
C THR A 296 -30.74 -12.02 2.22
N LYS A 297 -29.90 -11.43 3.07
CA LYS A 297 -28.72 -10.67 2.66
C LYS A 297 -27.47 -11.54 2.78
N ILE A 298 -26.76 -11.68 1.66
CA ILE A 298 -25.51 -12.43 1.55
C ILE A 298 -24.39 -11.45 1.24
N THR A 299 -23.43 -11.31 2.15
CA THR A 299 -22.18 -10.60 1.85
C THR A 299 -21.16 -11.61 1.38
N VAL A 300 -20.53 -11.36 0.24
CA VAL A 300 -19.41 -12.16 -0.25
C VAL A 300 -18.11 -11.45 0.14
N HIS A 301 -17.18 -12.20 0.74
CA HIS A 301 -15.86 -11.71 1.14
C HIS A 301 -14.81 -12.42 0.29
N LEU A 302 -14.22 -11.71 -0.67
CA LEU A 302 -13.18 -12.23 -1.56
C LEU A 302 -11.82 -11.63 -1.18
N ASP A 303 -10.90 -12.45 -0.70
CA ASP A 303 -9.51 -12.03 -0.42
C ASP A 303 -8.61 -12.53 -1.55
N MET A 304 -8.23 -11.63 -2.46
CA MET A 304 -7.37 -11.97 -3.60
C MET A 304 -5.89 -12.03 -3.22
N ASN A 305 -5.50 -11.57 -2.02
CA ASN A 305 -4.15 -11.77 -1.49
C ASN A 305 -3.94 -13.24 -1.10
N LYS A 306 -4.95 -13.82 -0.43
CA LYS A 306 -4.91 -15.23 0.01
C LYS A 306 -5.53 -16.21 -0.97
N ARG A 307 -6.25 -15.71 -1.99
CA ARG A 307 -7.07 -16.52 -2.91
C ARG A 307 -8.16 -17.29 -2.16
N THR A 308 -8.84 -16.63 -1.24
CA THR A 308 -9.89 -17.24 -0.41
C THR A 308 -11.23 -16.50 -0.58
N CYS A 309 -12.32 -17.22 -0.32
CA CYS A 309 -13.67 -16.67 -0.34
C CYS A 309 -14.44 -17.16 0.90
N ALA A 310 -15.22 -16.28 1.50
CA ALA A 310 -16.10 -16.54 2.63
C ALA A 310 -17.42 -15.80 2.45
N PHE A 311 -18.44 -16.18 3.22
CA PHE A 311 -19.76 -15.55 3.14
C PHE A 311 -20.27 -15.13 4.52
N THR A 312 -20.98 -14.01 4.57
CA THR A 312 -21.85 -13.66 5.69
C THR A 312 -23.31 -13.78 5.25
N VAL A 313 -24.10 -14.57 5.96
CA VAL A 313 -25.53 -14.75 5.67
C VAL A 313 -26.33 -14.18 6.83
N ASN A 314 -27.16 -13.18 6.55
CA ASN A 314 -27.96 -12.45 7.57
C ASN A 314 -27.15 -12.03 8.80
N GLY A 315 -25.93 -11.52 8.58
CA GLY A 315 -25.06 -11.02 9.63
C GLY A 315 -24.21 -12.08 10.34
N THR A 316 -24.42 -13.37 10.07
CA THR A 316 -23.55 -14.45 10.58
C THR A 316 -22.44 -14.71 9.58
N LYS A 317 -21.18 -14.44 9.96
CA LYS A 317 -20.00 -14.71 9.13
C LYS A 317 -19.57 -16.17 9.27
N TYR A 318 -19.42 -16.84 8.12
CA TYR A 318 -18.96 -18.22 8.02
C TYR A 318 -17.47 -18.28 7.65
N PRO A 319 -16.78 -19.40 7.96
CA PRO A 319 -15.35 -19.55 7.67
C PRO A 319 -15.06 -19.51 6.16
N GLU A 320 -13.80 -19.30 5.80
CA GLU A 320 -13.34 -19.42 4.41
C GLU A 320 -13.62 -20.82 3.85
N VAL A 321 -14.02 -20.90 2.58
CA VAL A 321 -14.26 -22.18 1.90
C VAL A 321 -12.92 -22.83 1.53
N LEU A 322 -12.35 -23.60 2.46
CA LEU A 322 -11.00 -24.17 2.34
C LEU A 322 -10.76 -25.02 1.08
N ALA A 323 -11.81 -25.63 0.53
CA ALA A 323 -11.72 -26.44 -0.68
C ALA A 323 -11.50 -25.61 -1.95
N TRP A 324 -11.72 -24.29 -1.92
CA TRP A 324 -11.51 -23.40 -3.07
C TRP A 324 -10.09 -22.86 -3.07
N ASN A 325 -9.12 -23.73 -3.39
CA ASN A 325 -7.69 -23.41 -3.39
C ASN A 325 -7.13 -22.99 -4.76
N ASN A 326 -7.99 -22.83 -5.75
CA ASN A 326 -7.64 -22.61 -7.15
C ASN A 326 -8.32 -21.37 -7.76
N LEU A 327 -8.68 -20.37 -6.94
CA LEU A 327 -9.29 -19.14 -7.43
C LEU A 327 -8.33 -18.41 -8.41
N PRO A 328 -8.77 -18.09 -9.64
CA PRO A 328 -7.94 -17.47 -10.67
C PRO A 328 -7.55 -16.02 -10.31
N SER A 329 -6.64 -15.45 -11.10
CA SER A 329 -6.11 -14.10 -10.89
C SER A 329 -7.16 -12.99 -11.02
N LYS A 330 -8.21 -13.26 -11.79
CA LYS A 330 -9.29 -12.33 -12.14
C LYS A 330 -10.64 -13.06 -12.01
N LEU A 331 -11.54 -12.46 -11.24
CA LEU A 331 -12.86 -13.00 -10.91
C LEU A 331 -13.93 -11.93 -11.06
N TYR A 332 -15.18 -12.36 -11.15
CA TYR A 332 -16.34 -11.49 -11.25
C TYR A 332 -17.42 -11.97 -10.27
N PRO A 333 -18.11 -11.07 -9.56
CA PRO A 333 -19.30 -11.44 -8.83
C PRO A 333 -20.32 -12.09 -9.77
N VAL A 334 -20.94 -13.18 -9.35
CA VAL A 334 -21.91 -13.93 -10.13
C VAL A 334 -23.10 -14.34 -9.27
N VAL A 335 -24.26 -14.40 -9.91
CA VAL A 335 -25.43 -15.06 -9.34
C VAL A 335 -26.04 -16.01 -10.35
N SER A 336 -26.71 -17.06 -9.86
CA SER A 336 -27.50 -17.96 -10.71
C SER A 336 -28.91 -18.12 -10.16
N LEU A 337 -29.88 -18.00 -11.05
CA LEU A 337 -31.30 -18.01 -10.74
C LEU A 337 -32.13 -18.60 -11.88
N LYS A 338 -33.32 -19.03 -11.51
CA LYS A 338 -34.43 -19.38 -12.40
C LYS A 338 -35.71 -18.83 -11.80
N TYR A 339 -36.86 -18.98 -12.46
CA TYR A 339 -38.13 -18.54 -11.88
C TYR A 339 -38.38 -19.19 -10.50
N PRO A 340 -38.84 -18.45 -9.46
CA PRO A 340 -39.22 -17.03 -9.40
C PRO A 340 -38.13 -16.08 -8.88
N GLY A 341 -36.85 -16.43 -9.10
CA GLY A 341 -35.70 -15.72 -8.55
C GLY A 341 -35.65 -14.24 -8.95
N ARG A 342 -35.32 -13.40 -7.97
CA ARG A 342 -35.06 -11.97 -8.15
C ARG A 342 -34.02 -11.51 -7.14
N PHE A 343 -32.83 -11.14 -7.61
CA PHE A 343 -31.72 -10.78 -6.75
C PHE A 343 -31.24 -9.37 -7.04
N ARG A 344 -30.90 -8.66 -5.96
CA ARG A 344 -30.34 -7.31 -6.01
C ARG A 344 -28.89 -7.34 -5.57
N ILE A 345 -28.04 -6.60 -6.27
CA ILE A 345 -26.66 -6.39 -5.85
C ILE A 345 -26.44 -4.96 -5.38
N GLN A 346 -25.57 -4.80 -4.38
CA GLN A 346 -25.20 -3.49 -3.86
C GLN A 346 -23.79 -3.51 -3.23
N PRO A 347 -23.15 -2.33 -3.10
CA PRO A 347 -21.89 -2.22 -2.36
C PRO A 347 -22.09 -2.63 -0.90
N HIS A 348 -21.12 -3.35 -0.33
CA HIS A 348 -21.12 -3.63 1.09
C HIS A 348 -20.87 -2.34 1.88
N LYS A 349 -21.69 -2.09 2.90
CA LYS A 349 -21.49 -1.00 3.86
C LYS A 349 -21.06 -1.61 5.19
N LYS A 350 -19.83 -1.28 5.60
CA LYS A 350 -19.27 -1.68 6.91
C LYS A 350 -19.98 -0.99 8.06
#